data_AF-A0A4V2BH18-F1
#
_entry.id   AF-A0A4V2BH18-F1
#
_cell.length_a   1.000
_cell.length_b   1.000
_cell.length_c   1.000
_cell.angle_alpha   90.00
_cell.angle_beta   90.00
_cell.angle_gamma   90.00
#
_symmetry.space_group_name_H-M   'P 1'
#
loop_
_entity.id
_entity.type
_entity.pdbx_description
1 polymer ?
#
loop_
_entity_poly.entity_id
_entity_poly.type
_entity_poly.pdbx_seq_one_letter_code
_entity_poly.pdbx_strand_id
1 'polypeptide(L)'
;MRNTVRLRTLAPVVIFLLVLFKPAQVNAGDEDDRAQNAAMFRNIFYSLAKGQFQDDDIHKLIYVPEERFYASAKVEGVDPFEERVTDYNSIAPFDLYSKGLDTPFEEIKDVDSAVTQNPVTIVVIPGIFGEFIQHFPFHEVLVNKDSQYSKTWKAAIAKKPTVDRVFDLEQMRDLDTDLDKLVEVASIDNPAGKDLVRVIYLKPLFGSMETLGTIKDSSDIYLRRLAKIRKVLGGFQNLYLMGYSRGLNVALELAHEGSQDAEANPWFQDLKGVLSLGGTLYGSALADGAFEPGKPSCAALERMNRLADELITLPEGASLGDKVKTVAMNAAAWATATTDMISIGTQMQTAEGLEVENIPTDSLNWGAFGGLLRAVVFEKFKIIEGSEYNNNVEKFKLLIREVTEGAQSITKNTTISWQRTHTLPTNISYFVLQGTMGDPSTKATGPSFLSKSSVSFNTKAIDYSSLRRSYYDYYADTQSKMNDSQVSPDRTLFWPAYHKILNPAQADYRTQILAVIGVDHWGMSFPVALESRNKEMSPYPRTILLHSVGAFLARDLLERSAHGR
;
A
#
# COMPACT_ATOMS: atom_id res chain seq x y z
N MET A 1 -26.97 5.39 70.52
CA MET A 1 -25.92 5.76 69.55
C MET A 1 -26.17 5.03 68.23
N ARG A 2 -26.88 5.65 67.28
CA ARG A 2 -26.94 5.23 65.87
C ARG A 2 -27.14 6.49 65.05
N ASN A 3 -26.07 6.97 64.40
CA ASN A 3 -26.11 8.12 63.52
C ASN A 3 -26.50 7.67 62.11
N THR A 4 -27.67 8.12 61.67
CA THR A 4 -28.11 8.17 60.29
C THR A 4 -27.67 9.50 59.68
N VAL A 5 -26.62 9.48 58.85
CA VAL A 5 -26.24 10.66 58.04
C VAL A 5 -26.79 10.46 56.63
N ARG A 6 -27.62 11.42 56.22
CA ARG A 6 -28.27 11.50 54.91
C ARG A 6 -27.24 11.79 53.81
N LEU A 7 -27.09 10.89 52.84
CA LEU A 7 -26.51 11.20 51.52
C LEU A 7 -27.56 11.92 50.67
N ARG A 8 -27.52 13.25 50.62
CA ARG A 8 -28.20 14.06 49.58
C ARG A 8 -27.41 15.35 49.37
N THR A 9 -26.39 15.33 48.50
CA THR A 9 -25.80 16.54 47.86
C THR A 9 -24.65 16.30 46.87
N LEU A 10 -24.35 15.07 46.41
CA LEU A 10 -23.22 14.85 45.47
C LEU A 10 -23.60 14.75 43.98
N ALA A 11 -24.88 14.63 43.63
CA ALA A 11 -25.29 14.46 42.23
C ALA A 11 -25.12 15.72 41.33
N PRO A 12 -25.38 16.96 41.78
CA PRO A 12 -25.29 18.12 40.88
C PRO A 12 -23.84 18.53 40.55
N VAL A 13 -22.89 18.28 41.46
CA VAL A 13 -21.47 18.67 41.29
C VAL A 13 -20.73 17.71 40.36
N VAL A 14 -21.09 16.42 40.37
CA VAL A 14 -20.53 15.42 39.45
C VAL A 14 -21.05 15.61 38.02
N ILE A 15 -22.30 16.02 37.84
CA ILE A 15 -22.86 16.35 36.52
C ILE A 15 -22.24 17.65 35.97
N PHE A 16 -21.98 18.66 36.81
CA PHE A 16 -21.34 19.91 36.39
C PHE A 16 -19.84 19.72 36.03
N LEU A 17 -19.13 18.81 36.72
CA LEU A 17 -17.75 18.44 36.38
C LEU A 17 -17.67 17.58 35.11
N LEU A 18 -18.62 16.66 34.88
CA LEU A 18 -18.67 15.87 33.63
C LEU A 18 -18.99 16.71 32.39
N VAL A 19 -19.69 17.84 32.54
CA VAL A 19 -19.95 18.78 31.43
C VAL A 19 -18.74 19.68 31.13
N LEU A 20 -17.87 19.94 32.12
CA LEU A 20 -16.63 20.72 31.96
C LEU A 20 -15.44 19.89 31.45
N PHE A 21 -15.55 18.56 31.45
CA PHE A 21 -14.61 17.63 30.82
C PHE A 21 -15.22 16.92 29.60
N LYS A 22 -16.03 17.60 28.79
CA LYS A 22 -16.06 17.22 27.37
C LYS A 22 -14.67 17.53 26.85
N PRO A 23 -13.83 16.54 26.48
CA PRO A 23 -12.61 16.85 25.76
C PRO A 23 -13.04 17.73 24.58
N ALA A 24 -12.41 18.90 24.45
CA ALA A 24 -12.60 19.72 23.27
C ALA A 24 -12.31 18.78 22.08
N GLN A 25 -13.36 18.37 21.37
CA GLN A 25 -13.23 17.64 20.12
C GLN A 25 -12.57 18.63 19.17
N VAL A 26 -11.25 18.57 19.07
CA VAL A 26 -10.55 19.26 18.01
C VAL A 26 -10.92 18.49 16.74
N ASN A 27 -11.68 19.18 15.88
CA ASN A 27 -12.30 18.70 14.66
C ASN A 27 -11.39 17.71 13.91
N ALA A 28 -11.79 16.44 13.87
CA ALA A 28 -11.26 15.46 12.93
C ALA A 28 -11.71 15.75 11.46
N GLY A 29 -12.06 17.01 11.15
CA GLY A 29 -12.97 17.40 10.08
C GLY A 29 -14.42 17.18 10.48
N ASP A 30 -15.32 18.08 10.09
CA ASP A 30 -16.75 17.78 10.12
C ASP A 30 -17.02 16.56 9.22
N GLU A 31 -17.95 15.68 9.58
CA GLU A 31 -18.29 14.53 8.73
C GLU A 31 -18.76 15.01 7.35
N ASP A 32 -19.45 16.16 7.32
CA ASP A 32 -19.87 16.85 6.11
C ASP A 32 -18.68 17.29 5.24
N ASP A 33 -17.60 17.79 5.85
CA ASP A 33 -16.38 18.19 5.11
C ASP A 33 -15.76 16.99 4.40
N ARG A 34 -15.80 15.80 5.00
CA ARG A 34 -15.20 14.59 4.40
C ARG A 34 -15.97 14.13 3.18
N ALA A 35 -17.31 14.15 3.23
CA ALA A 35 -18.16 13.83 2.10
C ALA A 35 -17.97 14.81 0.94
N GLN A 36 -17.92 16.12 1.25
CA GLN A 36 -17.65 17.17 0.26
C GLN A 36 -16.27 17.01 -0.40
N ASN A 37 -15.24 16.67 0.37
CA ASN A 37 -13.90 16.43 -0.14
C ASN A 37 -13.84 15.23 -1.10
N ALA A 38 -14.52 14.13 -0.78
CA ALA A 38 -14.60 12.98 -1.68
C ALA A 38 -15.37 13.32 -2.97
N ALA A 39 -16.47 14.08 -2.88
CA ALA A 39 -17.20 14.57 -4.04
C ALA A 39 -16.34 15.50 -4.92
N MET A 40 -15.58 16.40 -4.28
CA MET A 40 -14.65 17.29 -4.97
C MET A 40 -13.56 16.50 -5.72
N PHE A 41 -12.94 15.53 -5.06
CA PHE A 41 -11.94 14.66 -5.69
C PHE A 41 -12.52 13.91 -6.90
N ARG A 42 -13.75 13.38 -6.76
CA ARG A 42 -14.47 12.72 -7.85
C ARG A 42 -14.73 13.65 -9.04
N ASN A 43 -15.11 14.90 -8.78
CA ASN A 43 -15.34 15.91 -9.81
C ASN A 43 -14.06 16.35 -10.53
N ILE A 44 -12.94 16.44 -9.79
CA ILE A 44 -11.60 16.65 -10.38
C ILE A 44 -11.26 15.50 -11.34
N PHE A 45 -11.40 14.24 -10.88
CA PHE A 45 -11.12 13.07 -11.69
C PHE A 45 -11.98 13.03 -12.95
N TYR A 46 -13.29 13.27 -12.81
CA TYR A 46 -14.20 13.36 -13.95
C TYR A 46 -13.75 14.41 -14.97
N SER A 47 -13.42 15.61 -14.51
CA SER A 47 -13.03 16.73 -15.39
C SER A 47 -11.78 16.41 -16.21
N LEU A 48 -10.85 15.64 -15.64
CA LEU A 48 -9.63 15.19 -16.31
C LEU A 48 -9.84 13.95 -17.21
N ALA A 49 -10.82 13.10 -16.88
CA ALA A 49 -11.16 11.90 -17.64
C ALA A 49 -12.12 12.17 -18.81
N LYS A 50 -12.93 13.22 -18.70
CA LYS A 50 -13.92 13.61 -19.70
C LYS A 50 -13.25 13.86 -21.05
N GLY A 51 -13.83 13.29 -22.10
CA GLY A 51 -13.27 13.32 -23.46
C GLY A 51 -12.34 12.16 -23.79
N GLN A 52 -11.80 11.45 -22.79
CA GLN A 52 -11.08 10.18 -22.97
C GLN A 52 -11.98 8.97 -22.68
N PHE A 53 -12.92 9.13 -21.76
CA PHE A 53 -13.86 8.09 -21.33
C PHE A 53 -15.31 8.58 -21.44
N GLN A 54 -16.24 7.64 -21.59
CA GLN A 54 -17.68 7.91 -21.45
C GLN A 54 -18.04 8.02 -19.97
N ASP A 55 -19.09 8.79 -19.62
CA ASP A 55 -19.50 9.00 -18.24
C ASP A 55 -19.75 7.67 -17.49
N ASP A 56 -20.45 6.72 -18.13
CA ASP A 56 -20.69 5.37 -17.60
C ASP A 56 -19.39 4.61 -17.24
N ASP A 57 -18.32 4.82 -18.02
CA ASP A 57 -17.03 4.23 -17.75
C ASP A 57 -16.31 4.94 -16.60
N ILE A 58 -16.44 6.26 -16.50
CA ILE A 58 -15.90 7.02 -15.37
C ILE A 58 -16.56 6.58 -14.05
N HIS A 59 -17.87 6.32 -14.05
CA HIS A 59 -18.55 5.76 -12.88
C HIS A 59 -17.99 4.39 -12.45
N LYS A 60 -17.44 3.58 -13.37
CA LYS A 60 -16.80 2.29 -13.04
C LYS A 60 -15.39 2.45 -12.45
N LEU A 61 -14.74 3.59 -12.72
CA LEU A 61 -13.37 3.89 -12.30
C LEU A 61 -13.32 4.54 -10.92
N ILE A 62 -14.27 5.42 -10.59
CA ILE A 62 -14.31 6.15 -9.33
C ILE A 62 -15.71 6.16 -8.72
N TYR A 63 -15.82 5.60 -7.51
CA TYR A 63 -17.09 5.42 -6.81
C TYR A 63 -17.35 6.54 -5.81
N VAL A 64 -18.63 6.67 -5.40
CA VAL A 64 -19.05 7.58 -4.34
C VAL A 64 -19.03 6.81 -3.02
N PRO A 65 -18.16 7.16 -2.05
CA PRO A 65 -18.16 6.48 -0.76
C PRO A 65 -19.48 6.68 -0.01
N GLU A 66 -19.83 5.70 0.82
CA GLU A 66 -20.97 5.80 1.74
C GLU A 66 -20.64 6.59 2.99
N GLU A 67 -21.67 7.07 3.70
CA GLU A 67 -21.53 7.79 4.97
C GLU A 67 -20.73 7.01 6.01
N ARG A 68 -20.83 5.67 5.98
CA ARG A 68 -20.07 4.76 6.86
C ARG A 68 -18.55 4.90 6.74
N PHE A 69 -18.03 5.36 5.60
CA PHE A 69 -16.61 5.67 5.42
C PHE A 69 -16.18 6.95 6.16
N TYR A 70 -17.11 7.85 6.45
CA TYR A 70 -16.84 9.11 7.15
C TYR A 70 -17.14 9.03 8.64
N ALA A 71 -18.02 8.13 9.05
CA ALA A 71 -18.43 7.97 10.44
C ALA A 71 -17.24 7.72 11.36
N SER A 72 -17.23 8.33 12.54
CA SER A 72 -16.25 8.04 13.60
C SER A 72 -16.48 6.68 14.26
N ALA A 73 -15.42 5.94 14.58
CA ALA A 73 -15.54 4.65 15.27
C ALA A 73 -16.29 4.84 16.59
N LYS A 74 -17.34 4.04 16.82
CA LYS A 74 -18.03 4.02 18.11
C LYS A 74 -17.09 3.40 19.13
N VAL A 75 -17.03 4.01 20.31
CA VAL A 75 -16.09 3.63 21.39
C VAL A 75 -16.81 2.84 22.50
N GLU A 76 -18.11 2.60 22.38
CA GLU A 76 -18.92 1.93 23.39
C GLU A 76 -19.18 0.47 23.01
N GLY A 77 -18.71 -0.49 23.83
CA GLY A 77 -19.04 -1.91 23.66
C GLY A 77 -17.84 -2.81 23.30
N VAL A 78 -18.09 -3.76 22.38
CA VAL A 78 -17.16 -4.79 21.84
C VAL A 78 -15.89 -4.14 21.27
N ASP A 79 -14.85 -4.92 20.95
CA ASP A 79 -13.66 -4.46 20.21
C ASP A 79 -14.07 -3.52 19.04
N PRO A 80 -13.77 -2.21 19.11
CA PRO A 80 -14.20 -1.22 18.11
C PRO A 80 -13.75 -1.56 16.70
N PHE A 81 -12.69 -2.38 16.59
CA PHE A 81 -12.21 -2.90 15.32
C PHE A 81 -13.21 -3.87 14.68
N GLU A 82 -13.71 -4.84 15.44
CA GLU A 82 -14.60 -5.90 14.94
C GLU A 82 -16.00 -5.37 14.58
N GLU A 83 -16.49 -4.36 15.31
CA GLU A 83 -17.73 -3.65 14.95
C GLU A 83 -17.58 -3.01 13.56
N ARG A 84 -16.43 -2.36 13.32
CA ARG A 84 -16.15 -1.71 12.03
C ARG A 84 -15.99 -2.70 10.88
N VAL A 85 -15.31 -3.82 11.10
CA VAL A 85 -15.23 -4.91 10.11
C VAL A 85 -16.64 -5.34 9.69
N THR A 86 -17.53 -5.55 10.66
CA THR A 86 -18.91 -5.96 10.40
C THR A 86 -19.66 -4.91 9.57
N ASP A 87 -19.50 -3.63 9.87
CA ASP A 87 -20.12 -2.54 9.12
C ASP A 87 -19.69 -2.55 7.64
N TYR A 88 -18.39 -2.66 7.37
CA TYR A 88 -17.85 -2.64 6.01
C TYR A 88 -18.18 -3.90 5.19
N ASN A 89 -18.31 -5.07 5.84
CA ASN A 89 -18.63 -6.33 5.16
C ASN A 89 -19.99 -6.30 4.43
N SER A 90 -20.90 -5.43 4.86
CA SER A 90 -22.20 -5.28 4.22
C SER A 90 -22.22 -4.36 2.99
N ILE A 91 -21.13 -3.62 2.73
CA ILE A 91 -21.01 -2.72 1.57
C ILE A 91 -20.55 -3.55 0.36
N ALA A 92 -21.27 -3.45 -0.75
CA ALA A 92 -20.85 -4.05 -2.02
C ALA A 92 -20.33 -2.99 -3.00
N PRO A 93 -19.31 -3.30 -3.83
CA PRO A 93 -18.85 -2.41 -4.89
C PRO A 93 -19.98 -1.88 -5.80
N PHE A 94 -20.96 -2.73 -6.12
CA PHE A 94 -22.11 -2.32 -6.93
C PHE A 94 -22.99 -1.25 -6.27
N ASP A 95 -23.08 -1.24 -4.94
CA ASP A 95 -23.86 -0.24 -4.20
C ASP A 95 -23.22 1.15 -4.36
N LEU A 96 -21.89 1.21 -4.28
CA LEU A 96 -21.13 2.46 -4.46
C LEU A 96 -21.18 2.95 -5.91
N TYR A 97 -21.12 2.03 -6.88
CA TYR A 97 -21.31 2.33 -8.29
C TYR A 97 -22.71 2.88 -8.56
N SER A 98 -23.76 2.23 -8.05
CA SER A 98 -25.15 2.62 -8.23
C SER A 98 -25.43 4.00 -7.62
N LYS A 99 -24.95 4.24 -6.40
CA LYS A 99 -24.98 5.57 -5.77
C LYS A 99 -24.27 6.61 -6.64
N GLY A 100 -23.16 6.22 -7.29
CA GLY A 100 -22.45 7.04 -8.26
C GLY A 100 -23.33 7.48 -9.42
N LEU A 101 -24.14 6.59 -9.99
CA LEU A 101 -25.07 6.92 -11.09
C LEU A 101 -26.12 7.96 -10.66
N ASP A 102 -26.59 7.89 -9.42
CA ASP A 102 -27.55 8.85 -8.85
C ASP A 102 -26.89 10.15 -8.38
N THR A 103 -25.57 10.25 -8.43
CA THR A 103 -24.78 11.43 -8.03
C THR A 103 -24.07 12.00 -9.26
N PRO A 104 -24.67 12.98 -9.97
CA PRO A 104 -24.08 13.56 -11.18
C PRO A 104 -22.67 14.07 -10.93
N PHE A 105 -21.82 13.98 -11.95
CA PHE A 105 -20.53 14.67 -11.92
C PHE A 105 -20.72 16.16 -12.13
N GLU A 106 -19.90 16.96 -11.45
CA GLU A 106 -19.79 18.40 -11.71
C GLU A 106 -18.45 18.68 -12.39
N GLU A 107 -18.48 19.33 -13.55
CA GLU A 107 -17.27 19.69 -14.27
C GLU A 107 -16.58 20.91 -13.64
N ILE A 108 -15.29 20.75 -13.35
CA ILE A 108 -14.42 21.80 -12.84
C ILE A 108 -13.68 22.41 -14.03
N LYS A 109 -14.02 23.67 -14.34
CA LYS A 109 -13.50 24.38 -15.52
C LYS A 109 -11.98 24.55 -15.55
N ASP A 110 -11.36 24.71 -14.38
CA ASP A 110 -9.93 24.93 -14.23
C ASP A 110 -9.38 24.07 -13.09
N VAL A 111 -9.17 22.78 -13.38
CA VAL A 111 -8.58 21.82 -12.44
C VAL A 111 -7.15 22.24 -12.06
N ASP A 112 -6.41 22.80 -13.01
CA ASP A 112 -4.99 23.11 -12.87
C ASP A 112 -4.73 24.39 -12.07
N SER A 113 -5.76 25.20 -11.81
CA SER A 113 -5.65 26.46 -11.05
C SER A 113 -4.94 26.27 -9.71
N ALA A 114 -5.35 25.25 -8.96
CA ALA A 114 -4.85 25.00 -7.62
C ALA A 114 -3.37 24.56 -7.64
N VAL A 115 -3.02 23.58 -8.49
CA VAL A 115 -1.64 23.10 -8.65
C VAL A 115 -0.72 24.12 -9.29
N THR A 116 -1.24 25.03 -10.11
CA THR A 116 -0.46 26.15 -10.67
C THR A 116 -0.03 27.13 -9.58
N GLN A 117 -0.89 27.37 -8.59
CA GLN A 117 -0.64 28.26 -7.45
C GLN A 117 0.20 27.58 -6.36
N ASN A 118 -0.09 26.32 -6.06
CA ASN A 118 0.60 25.51 -5.06
C ASN A 118 1.05 24.17 -5.65
N PRO A 119 2.16 24.13 -6.42
CA PRO A 119 2.72 22.88 -6.90
C PRO A 119 2.99 21.94 -5.72
N VAL A 120 2.71 20.66 -5.92
CA VAL A 120 2.91 19.62 -4.90
C VAL A 120 4.01 18.67 -5.32
N THR A 121 4.73 18.14 -4.33
CA THR A 121 5.73 17.09 -4.53
C THR A 121 5.26 15.81 -3.85
N ILE A 122 5.02 14.76 -4.62
CA ILE A 122 4.59 13.46 -4.14
C ILE A 122 5.79 12.52 -4.18
N VAL A 123 6.22 12.04 -3.02
CA VAL A 123 7.22 10.96 -2.93
C VAL A 123 6.50 9.63 -2.75
N VAL A 124 6.62 8.74 -3.72
CA VAL A 124 6.01 7.41 -3.71
C VAL A 124 6.95 6.42 -3.03
N ILE A 125 6.44 5.78 -1.97
CA ILE A 125 7.11 4.71 -1.21
C ILE A 125 6.58 3.36 -1.71
N PRO A 126 7.47 2.45 -2.18
CA PRO A 126 7.08 1.17 -2.75
C PRO A 126 6.41 0.23 -1.73
N GLY A 127 5.59 -0.69 -2.25
CA GLY A 127 5.05 -1.81 -1.49
C GLY A 127 6.04 -2.97 -1.35
N ILE A 128 5.63 -4.03 -0.65
CA ILE A 128 6.50 -5.17 -0.27
C ILE A 128 7.18 -5.88 -1.45
N PHE A 129 6.56 -5.85 -2.64
CA PHE A 129 7.12 -6.46 -3.86
C PHE A 129 7.76 -5.47 -4.82
N GLY A 130 7.93 -4.19 -4.42
CA GLY A 130 8.36 -3.12 -5.31
C GLY A 130 9.70 -3.35 -6.00
N GLU A 131 10.63 -4.09 -5.38
CA GLU A 131 11.94 -4.41 -5.97
C GLU A 131 11.91 -5.54 -7.01
N PHE A 132 10.80 -6.28 -7.09
CA PHE A 132 10.65 -7.44 -7.98
C PHE A 132 9.79 -7.15 -9.21
N ILE A 133 9.16 -5.98 -9.25
CA ILE A 133 8.30 -5.57 -10.35
C ILE A 133 9.09 -4.62 -11.26
N GLN A 134 9.16 -4.97 -12.55
CA GLN A 134 9.92 -4.18 -13.53
C GLN A 134 9.31 -2.80 -13.80
N HIS A 135 7.98 -2.73 -13.86
CA HIS A 135 7.25 -1.46 -13.93
C HIS A 135 7.02 -0.92 -12.53
N PHE A 136 7.46 0.29 -12.25
CA PHE A 136 7.25 0.95 -10.97
C PHE A 136 5.88 1.66 -10.90
N PRO A 137 5.42 2.06 -9.70
CA PRO A 137 4.17 2.81 -9.55
C PRO A 137 4.16 4.07 -10.43
N PHE A 138 3.05 4.35 -11.12
CA PHE A 138 2.89 5.49 -12.03
C PHE A 138 3.97 5.55 -13.12
N HIS A 139 4.36 4.37 -13.62
CA HIS A 139 5.38 4.21 -14.64
C HIS A 139 5.19 5.18 -15.81
N GLU A 140 3.96 5.35 -16.28
CA GLU A 140 3.59 6.19 -17.42
C GLU A 140 4.00 7.66 -17.24
N VAL A 141 4.01 8.16 -16.00
CA VAL A 141 4.44 9.53 -15.68
C VAL A 141 5.95 9.57 -15.48
N LEU A 142 6.50 8.63 -14.73
CA LEU A 142 7.90 8.63 -14.29
C LEU A 142 8.91 8.27 -15.40
N VAL A 143 8.46 7.61 -16.48
CA VAL A 143 9.28 7.42 -17.68
C VAL A 143 9.38 8.66 -18.57
N ASN A 144 8.55 9.68 -18.35
CA ASN A 144 8.62 10.93 -19.12
C ASN A 144 9.85 11.76 -18.70
N LYS A 145 10.99 11.45 -19.32
CA LYS A 145 12.27 12.12 -19.04
C LYS A 145 12.34 13.54 -19.59
N ASP A 146 11.38 13.95 -20.42
CA ASP A 146 11.26 15.30 -20.96
C ASP A 146 10.45 16.25 -20.07
N SER A 147 9.82 15.72 -19.01
CA SER A 147 9.12 16.54 -18.03
C SER A 147 10.04 17.56 -17.37
N GLN A 148 9.47 18.70 -16.97
CA GLN A 148 10.22 19.83 -16.42
C GLN A 148 10.96 19.43 -15.14
N TYR A 149 10.32 18.65 -14.26
CA TYR A 149 10.95 18.25 -13.01
C TYR A 149 12.06 17.18 -13.20
N SER A 150 11.94 16.30 -14.21
CA SER A 150 13.04 15.40 -14.62
C SER A 150 14.28 16.20 -15.04
N LYS A 151 14.09 17.28 -15.83
CA LYS A 151 15.18 18.18 -16.24
C LYS A 151 15.81 18.88 -15.04
N THR A 152 14.99 19.38 -14.10
CA THR A 152 15.46 19.99 -12.84
C THR A 152 16.30 19.01 -12.03
N TRP A 153 15.83 17.78 -11.85
CA TRP A 153 16.56 16.73 -11.13
C TRP A 153 17.91 16.42 -11.78
N LYS A 154 17.94 16.14 -13.08
CA LYS A 154 19.18 15.86 -13.83
C LYS A 154 20.21 16.98 -13.69
N ALA A 155 19.76 18.24 -13.80
CA ALA A 155 20.63 19.39 -13.62
C ALA A 155 21.14 19.52 -12.17
N ALA A 156 20.32 19.21 -11.17
CA ALA A 156 20.68 19.28 -9.77
C ALA A 156 21.66 18.17 -9.35
N ILE A 157 21.41 16.92 -9.75
CA ILE A 157 22.26 15.77 -9.41
C ILE A 157 23.61 15.83 -10.13
N ALA A 158 23.66 16.35 -11.36
CA ALA A 158 24.93 16.58 -12.06
C ALA A 158 25.81 17.63 -11.35
N LYS A 159 25.19 18.64 -10.72
CA LYS A 159 25.92 19.67 -9.94
C LYS A 159 26.32 19.16 -8.56
N LYS A 160 25.56 18.24 -7.99
CA LYS A 160 25.80 17.67 -6.65
C LYS A 160 25.74 16.14 -6.71
N PRO A 161 26.73 15.47 -7.34
CA PRO A 161 26.77 14.02 -7.39
C PRO A 161 26.66 13.46 -5.97
N THR A 162 25.70 12.57 -5.77
CA THR A 162 25.36 12.03 -4.45
C THR A 162 25.19 10.54 -4.59
N VAL A 163 25.77 9.78 -3.66
CA VAL A 163 25.61 8.33 -3.56
C VAL A 163 24.78 7.96 -2.33
N ASP A 164 24.16 6.80 -2.38
CA ASP A 164 23.51 6.16 -1.25
C ASP A 164 23.87 4.69 -1.14
N ARG A 165 23.84 4.18 0.09
CA ARG A 165 24.18 2.80 0.38
C ARG A 165 22.99 1.90 0.10
N VAL A 166 23.24 0.79 -0.60
CA VAL A 166 22.24 -0.21 -0.97
C VAL A 166 22.83 -1.59 -0.74
N PHE A 167 22.09 -2.47 -0.08
CA PHE A 167 22.48 -3.87 0.03
C PHE A 167 22.34 -4.54 -1.34
N ASP A 168 23.32 -5.34 -1.74
CA ASP A 168 23.29 -6.10 -2.99
C ASP A 168 23.27 -7.58 -2.65
N LEU A 169 22.14 -8.24 -2.89
CA LEU A 169 21.98 -9.67 -2.61
C LEU A 169 22.89 -10.55 -3.47
N GLU A 170 23.27 -10.13 -4.68
CA GLU A 170 24.18 -10.91 -5.52
C GLU A 170 25.61 -10.94 -4.93
N GLN A 171 26.04 -9.85 -4.31
CA GLN A 171 27.35 -9.69 -3.67
C GLN A 171 27.34 -9.89 -2.14
N MET A 172 26.16 -10.01 -1.54
CA MET A 172 25.94 -10.15 -0.10
C MET A 172 26.62 -9.06 0.74
N ARG A 173 26.57 -7.81 0.26
CA ARG A 173 27.17 -6.66 0.94
C ARG A 173 26.54 -5.35 0.52
N ASP A 174 26.80 -4.32 1.30
CA ASP A 174 26.46 -2.94 0.96
C ASP A 174 27.37 -2.37 -0.13
N LEU A 175 26.76 -1.65 -1.07
CA LEU A 175 27.43 -0.91 -2.14
C LEU A 175 27.01 0.57 -2.12
N ASP A 176 27.97 1.46 -2.38
CA ASP A 176 27.67 2.85 -2.69
C ASP A 176 27.15 2.95 -4.13
N THR A 177 25.91 3.40 -4.27
CA THR A 177 25.20 3.50 -5.55
C THR A 177 24.81 4.95 -5.82
N ASP A 178 24.95 5.41 -7.06
CA ASP A 178 24.52 6.75 -7.45
C ASP A 178 23.04 6.97 -7.14
N LEU A 179 22.72 8.09 -6.48
CA LEU A 179 21.34 8.41 -6.08
C LEU A 179 20.38 8.46 -7.29
N ASP A 180 20.89 8.85 -8.46
CA ASP A 180 20.12 8.88 -9.73
C ASP A 180 19.64 7.50 -10.19
N LYS A 181 20.22 6.40 -9.67
CA LYS A 181 19.77 5.03 -9.92
C LYS A 181 18.69 4.56 -8.93
N LEU A 182 18.55 5.28 -7.82
CA LEU A 182 17.72 4.92 -6.66
C LEU A 182 16.46 5.79 -6.55
N VAL A 183 16.28 6.72 -7.49
CA VAL A 183 15.08 7.53 -7.60
C VAL A 183 14.66 7.66 -9.06
N GLU A 184 13.36 7.66 -9.29
CA GLU A 184 12.79 8.11 -10.57
C GLU A 184 12.08 9.43 -10.31
N VAL A 185 12.35 10.45 -11.12
CA VAL A 185 11.80 11.79 -10.95
C VAL A 185 11.16 12.27 -12.24
N ALA A 186 9.91 12.76 -12.16
CA ALA A 186 9.18 13.36 -13.26
C ALA A 186 8.10 14.34 -12.77
N SER A 187 7.38 14.93 -13.71
CA SER A 187 6.19 15.74 -13.42
C SER A 187 5.10 15.57 -14.47
N ILE A 188 3.87 15.87 -14.05
CA ILE A 188 2.78 16.24 -14.96
C ILE A 188 2.92 17.75 -15.19
N ASP A 189 3.14 18.13 -16.44
CA ASP A 189 3.37 19.52 -16.84
C ASP A 189 2.13 20.10 -17.53
N ASN A 190 1.93 21.41 -17.38
CA ASN A 190 0.93 22.12 -18.16
C ASN A 190 1.39 22.32 -19.62
N PRO A 191 0.52 22.79 -20.54
CA PRO A 191 0.89 23.04 -21.93
C PRO A 191 2.04 24.06 -22.13
N ALA A 192 2.31 24.90 -21.13
CA ALA A 192 3.42 25.86 -21.15
C ALA A 192 4.75 25.24 -20.64
N GLY A 193 4.77 23.96 -20.28
CA GLY A 193 5.95 23.25 -19.79
C GLY A 193 6.30 23.56 -18.32
N LYS A 194 5.35 24.08 -17.53
CA LYS A 194 5.50 24.24 -16.08
C LYS A 194 4.99 22.98 -15.38
N ASP A 195 5.77 22.49 -14.42
CA ASP A 195 5.41 21.35 -13.58
C ASP A 195 4.25 21.68 -12.63
N LEU A 196 3.18 20.90 -12.72
CA LEU A 196 1.99 21.00 -11.87
C LEU A 196 2.09 20.04 -10.68
N VAL A 197 2.33 18.77 -10.99
CA VAL A 197 2.45 17.67 -10.02
C VAL A 197 3.82 17.04 -10.18
N ARG A 198 4.67 17.19 -9.16
CA ARG A 198 6.00 16.58 -9.13
C ARG A 198 5.92 15.22 -8.46
N VAL A 199 6.63 14.26 -9.03
CA VAL A 199 6.59 12.87 -8.55
C VAL A 199 8.02 12.37 -8.43
N ILE A 200 8.31 11.78 -7.28
CA ILE A 200 9.57 11.10 -6.99
C ILE A 200 9.22 9.70 -6.53
N TYR A 201 9.71 8.67 -7.21
CA TYR A 201 9.61 7.29 -6.72
C TYR A 201 10.92 6.89 -6.07
N LEU A 202 10.87 6.42 -4.82
CA LEU A 202 12.03 5.81 -4.18
C LEU A 202 12.18 4.39 -4.74
N LYS A 203 13.11 4.23 -5.68
CA LYS A 203 13.26 3.01 -6.47
C LYS A 203 14.17 2.02 -5.74
N PRO A 204 13.63 0.93 -5.19
CA PRO A 204 14.45 -0.14 -4.66
C PRO A 204 15.08 -0.89 -5.84
N LEU A 205 16.33 -1.30 -5.70
CA LEU A 205 16.97 -2.17 -6.68
C LEU A 205 16.56 -3.62 -6.42
N PHE A 206 16.51 -4.43 -7.47
CA PHE A 206 16.22 -5.85 -7.33
C PHE A 206 17.20 -6.52 -6.35
N GLY A 207 16.68 -7.21 -5.34
CA GLY A 207 17.51 -7.86 -4.33
C GLY A 207 18.17 -6.88 -3.36
N SER A 208 17.63 -5.67 -3.21
CA SER A 208 18.14 -4.72 -2.22
C SER A 208 17.58 -4.92 -0.81
N MET A 209 16.52 -5.73 -0.68
CA MET A 209 15.77 -5.96 0.56
C MET A 209 15.12 -4.69 1.14
N GLU A 210 15.17 -3.55 0.44
CA GLU A 210 14.62 -2.28 0.90
C GLU A 210 13.10 -2.35 1.09
N THR A 211 12.43 -3.21 0.31
CA THR A 211 10.96 -3.40 0.40
C THR A 211 10.53 -4.58 1.27
N LEU A 212 11.49 -5.37 1.75
CA LEU A 212 11.31 -6.53 2.60
C LEU A 212 11.74 -6.22 4.05
N GLY A 213 11.82 -7.24 4.92
CA GLY A 213 12.29 -7.09 6.29
C GLY A 213 11.34 -6.30 7.19
N THR A 214 11.87 -5.65 8.21
CA THR A 214 11.06 -4.85 9.15
C THR A 214 10.70 -3.46 8.58
N ILE A 215 9.66 -2.82 9.13
CA ILE A 215 9.30 -1.44 8.74
C ILE A 215 10.43 -0.45 9.08
N LYS A 216 11.14 -0.70 10.20
CA LYS A 216 12.24 0.16 10.67
C LYS A 216 13.44 0.11 9.74
N ASP A 217 13.81 -1.08 9.27
CA ASP A 217 14.94 -1.23 8.35
C ASP A 217 14.65 -0.50 7.03
N SER A 218 13.43 -0.64 6.49
CA SER A 218 12.97 0.13 5.34
C SER A 218 12.96 1.65 5.61
N SER A 219 12.49 2.09 6.79
CA SER A 219 12.42 3.53 7.12
C SER A 219 13.80 4.16 7.22
N ASP A 220 14.78 3.50 7.84
CA ASP A 220 16.15 4.00 7.99
C ASP A 220 16.83 4.31 6.64
N ILE A 221 16.58 3.46 5.65
CA ILE A 221 17.06 3.67 4.28
C ILE A 221 16.40 4.91 3.68
N TYR A 222 15.07 5.02 3.78
CA TYR A 222 14.34 6.12 3.15
C TYR A 222 14.47 7.46 3.88
N LEU A 223 14.68 7.51 5.19
CA LEU A 223 15.03 8.74 5.93
C LEU A 223 16.31 9.35 5.37
N ARG A 224 17.37 8.52 5.29
CA ARG A 224 18.67 8.91 4.73
C ARG A 224 18.53 9.37 3.29
N ARG A 225 17.76 8.64 2.48
CA ARG A 225 17.57 8.96 1.06
C ARG A 225 16.79 10.26 0.85
N LEU A 226 15.71 10.49 1.61
CA LEU A 226 14.94 11.74 1.58
C LEU A 226 15.80 12.96 1.93
N ALA A 227 16.64 12.85 2.97
CA ALA A 227 17.58 13.92 3.35
C ALA A 227 18.56 14.26 2.20
N LYS A 228 19.07 13.24 1.50
CA LYS A 228 19.95 13.41 0.34
C LYS A 228 19.24 14.05 -0.85
N ILE A 229 18.04 13.57 -1.20
CA ILE A 229 17.22 14.14 -2.28
C ILE A 229 16.94 15.62 -2.00
N ARG A 230 16.52 15.94 -0.76
CA ARG A 230 16.27 17.33 -0.35
C ARG A 230 17.50 18.20 -0.51
N LYS A 231 18.69 17.71 -0.12
CA LYS A 231 19.96 18.44 -0.25
C LYS A 231 20.32 18.71 -1.72
N VAL A 232 20.06 17.75 -2.61
CA VAL A 232 20.30 17.90 -4.05
C VAL A 232 19.38 19.00 -4.61
N LEU A 233 18.08 18.90 -4.34
CA LEU A 233 17.05 19.82 -4.86
C LEU A 233 17.01 21.19 -4.17
N GLY A 234 17.51 21.30 -2.95
CA GLY A 234 17.46 22.53 -2.15
C GLY A 234 16.17 22.70 -1.34
N GLY A 235 15.39 21.64 -1.14
CA GLY A 235 14.08 21.67 -0.48
C GLY A 235 13.00 20.95 -1.28
N PHE A 236 11.85 20.70 -0.65
CA PHE A 236 10.64 20.28 -1.34
C PHE A 236 9.60 21.40 -1.32
N GLN A 237 8.74 21.46 -2.34
CA GLN A 237 7.53 22.29 -2.29
C GLN A 237 6.36 21.38 -1.96
N ASN A 238 5.67 21.67 -0.85
CA ASN A 238 4.45 20.99 -0.42
C ASN A 238 4.59 19.46 -0.53
N LEU A 239 5.45 18.88 0.29
CA LEU A 239 5.79 17.45 0.24
C LEU A 239 4.64 16.60 0.76
N TYR A 240 4.34 15.52 0.03
CA TYR A 240 3.45 14.44 0.47
C TYR A 240 4.16 13.10 0.31
N LEU A 241 4.05 12.23 1.31
CA LEU A 241 4.49 10.84 1.19
C LEU A 241 3.30 9.99 0.74
N MET A 242 3.39 9.33 -0.41
CA MET A 242 2.39 8.38 -0.88
C MET A 242 2.90 6.97 -0.64
N GLY A 243 2.31 6.27 0.31
CA GLY A 243 2.63 4.87 0.58
C GLY A 243 1.68 3.93 -0.15
N TYR A 244 2.22 3.09 -1.02
CA TYR A 244 1.47 2.04 -1.70
C TYR A 244 1.59 0.71 -0.96
N SER A 245 0.47 0.04 -0.66
CA SER A 245 0.48 -1.25 0.07
C SER A 245 1.26 -1.14 1.40
N ARG A 246 2.21 -2.04 1.67
CA ARG A 246 3.18 -1.94 2.81
C ARG A 246 3.91 -0.60 2.88
N GLY A 247 4.10 0.10 1.76
CA GLY A 247 4.74 1.41 1.70
C GLY A 247 4.03 2.48 2.53
N LEU A 248 2.74 2.30 2.86
CA LEU A 248 2.06 3.16 3.83
C LEU A 248 2.70 3.05 5.22
N ASN A 249 2.93 1.85 5.73
CA ASN A 249 3.48 1.66 7.07
C ASN A 249 4.89 2.29 7.17
N VAL A 250 5.69 2.18 6.10
CA VAL A 250 6.98 2.87 6.01
C VAL A 250 6.78 4.38 5.95
N ALA A 251 5.85 4.92 5.16
CA ALA A 251 5.58 6.35 5.11
C ALA A 251 5.12 6.93 6.47
N LEU A 252 4.37 6.16 7.26
CA LEU A 252 3.96 6.54 8.61
C LEU A 252 5.13 6.53 9.59
N GLU A 253 6.02 5.54 9.49
CA GLU A 253 7.27 5.50 10.25
C GLU A 253 8.16 6.71 9.91
N LEU A 254 8.31 7.04 8.63
CA LEU A 254 9.04 8.25 8.20
C LEU A 254 8.44 9.53 8.80
N ALA A 255 7.11 9.67 8.76
CA ALA A 255 6.42 10.83 9.34
C ALA A 255 6.57 10.88 10.87
N HIS A 256 6.52 9.73 11.55
CA HIS A 256 6.77 9.63 12.97
C HIS A 256 8.21 10.05 13.30
N GLU A 257 9.22 9.38 12.75
CA GLU A 257 10.64 9.65 13.02
C GLU A 257 11.02 11.09 12.64
N GLY A 258 10.54 11.58 11.49
CA GLY A 258 10.75 12.95 11.05
C GLY A 258 10.18 14.00 12.01
N SER A 259 9.06 13.67 12.69
CA SER A 259 8.46 14.55 13.71
C SER A 259 9.21 14.53 15.05
N GLN A 260 9.88 13.42 15.38
CA GLN A 260 10.64 13.30 16.62
C GLN A 260 11.98 14.03 16.56
N ASP A 261 12.61 14.08 15.38
CA ASP A 261 13.89 14.76 15.18
C ASP A 261 13.89 15.54 13.84
N ALA A 262 13.26 16.72 13.86
CA ALA A 262 13.18 17.60 12.70
C ALA A 262 14.53 18.22 12.30
N GLU A 263 15.51 18.26 13.22
CA GLU A 263 16.86 18.75 12.93
C GLU A 263 17.64 17.73 12.09
N ALA A 264 17.58 16.44 12.47
CA ALA A 264 18.15 15.35 11.66
C ALA A 264 17.35 15.10 10.37
N ASN A 265 16.05 15.39 10.39
CA ASN A 265 15.13 15.18 9.27
C ASN A 265 14.53 16.48 8.74
N PRO A 266 15.35 17.39 8.17
CA PRO A 266 14.89 18.72 7.75
C PRO A 266 13.89 18.69 6.58
N TRP A 267 13.65 17.54 5.95
CA TRP A 267 12.59 17.36 4.96
C TRP A 267 11.19 17.35 5.60
N PHE A 268 11.08 17.05 6.90
CA PHE A 268 9.81 16.99 7.61
C PHE A 268 9.12 18.36 7.65
N GLN A 269 9.88 19.47 7.68
CA GLN A 269 9.29 20.83 7.63
C GLN A 269 8.52 21.12 6.32
N ASP A 270 8.89 20.41 5.25
CA ASP A 270 8.25 20.54 3.94
C ASP A 270 6.99 19.64 3.84
N LEU A 271 6.83 18.66 4.75
CA LEU A 271 5.76 17.67 4.75
C LEU A 271 4.40 18.30 5.08
N LYS A 272 3.40 17.98 4.25
CA LYS A 272 2.00 18.45 4.36
C LYS A 272 1.00 17.32 4.57
N GLY A 273 1.38 16.09 4.24
CA GLY A 273 0.53 14.93 4.47
C GLY A 273 1.13 13.59 4.05
N VAL A 274 0.43 12.53 4.46
CA VAL A 274 0.67 11.15 4.03
C VAL A 274 -0.57 10.67 3.29
N LEU A 275 -0.39 10.01 2.15
CA LEU A 275 -1.44 9.42 1.32
C LEU A 275 -1.28 7.90 1.28
N SER A 276 -2.32 7.19 1.70
CA SER A 276 -2.47 5.75 1.52
C SER A 276 -3.04 5.46 0.13
N LEU A 277 -2.34 4.61 -0.63
CA LEU A 277 -2.85 4.01 -1.87
C LEU A 277 -2.94 2.50 -1.64
N GLY A 278 -4.12 2.02 -1.22
CA GLY A 278 -4.31 0.62 -0.82
C GLY A 278 -3.42 0.19 0.35
N GLY A 279 -3.12 1.07 1.30
CA GLY A 279 -2.14 0.78 2.35
C GLY A 279 -2.64 -0.15 3.46
N THR A 280 -1.74 -0.92 4.08
CA THR A 280 -2.03 -1.90 5.14
C THR A 280 -2.00 -1.30 6.55
N LEU A 281 -2.83 -0.28 6.80
CA LEU A 281 -2.79 0.49 8.06
C LEU A 281 -3.05 -0.38 9.31
N TYR A 282 -4.04 -1.27 9.24
CA TYR A 282 -4.37 -2.24 10.29
C TYR A 282 -4.12 -3.69 9.84
N GLY A 283 -3.15 -3.85 8.94
CA GLY A 283 -2.68 -5.14 8.44
C GLY A 283 -3.35 -5.59 7.14
N SER A 284 -3.16 -6.86 6.78
CA SER A 284 -3.78 -7.53 5.64
C SER A 284 -4.27 -8.91 6.09
N ALA A 285 -5.50 -9.28 5.73
CA ALA A 285 -6.02 -10.61 6.05
C ALA A 285 -5.24 -11.72 5.36
N LEU A 286 -4.66 -11.46 4.18
CA LEU A 286 -3.76 -12.42 3.52
C LEU A 286 -2.50 -12.66 4.34
N ALA A 287 -1.92 -11.58 4.90
CA ALA A 287 -0.78 -11.70 5.79
C ALA A 287 -1.17 -12.43 7.07
N ASP A 288 -2.29 -12.06 7.70
CA ASP A 288 -2.81 -12.75 8.89
C ASP A 288 -2.97 -14.26 8.63
N GLY A 289 -3.59 -14.66 7.52
CA GLY A 289 -3.77 -16.05 7.12
C GLY A 289 -2.45 -16.78 6.84
N ALA A 290 -1.40 -16.08 6.38
CA ALA A 290 -0.07 -16.67 6.19
C ALA A 290 0.64 -17.02 7.52
N PHE A 291 0.16 -16.51 8.65
CA PHE A 291 0.66 -16.84 9.99
C PHE A 291 -0.40 -17.55 10.86
N GLU A 292 -1.53 -17.94 10.29
CA GLU A 292 -2.61 -18.64 10.98
C GLU A 292 -2.49 -20.17 10.79
N PRO A 293 -2.27 -20.94 11.88
CA PRO A 293 -2.14 -22.39 11.80
C PRO A 293 -3.33 -23.08 11.12
N GLY A 294 -3.04 -24.00 10.20
CA GLY A 294 -4.04 -24.77 9.48
C GLY A 294 -4.51 -24.14 8.16
N LYS A 295 -4.14 -22.90 7.87
CA LYS A 295 -4.35 -22.30 6.54
C LYS A 295 -3.31 -22.81 5.53
N PRO A 296 -3.68 -23.04 4.26
CA PRO A 296 -2.71 -23.43 3.22
C PRO A 296 -1.56 -22.43 3.03
N SER A 297 -1.84 -21.13 3.16
CA SER A 297 -0.83 -20.06 3.08
C SER A 297 0.19 -20.15 4.22
N CYS A 298 -0.25 -20.47 5.44
CA CYS A 298 0.65 -20.72 6.57
C CYS A 298 1.52 -21.96 6.34
N ALA A 299 0.93 -23.07 5.91
CA ALA A 299 1.68 -24.28 5.58
C ALA A 299 2.75 -24.04 4.49
N ALA A 300 2.43 -23.20 3.49
CA ALA A 300 3.37 -22.81 2.45
C ALA A 300 4.55 -22.00 3.00
N LEU A 301 4.25 -20.98 3.81
CA LEU A 301 5.28 -20.13 4.43
C LEU A 301 6.18 -20.94 5.38
N GLU A 302 5.60 -21.80 6.22
CA GLU A 302 6.32 -22.71 7.09
C GLU A 302 7.21 -23.67 6.29
N ARG A 303 6.72 -24.19 5.16
CA ARG A 303 7.51 -25.10 4.32
C ARG A 303 8.71 -24.39 3.71
N MET A 304 8.54 -23.14 3.25
CA MET A 304 9.63 -22.33 2.70
C MET A 304 10.68 -21.98 3.77
N ASN A 305 10.24 -21.61 4.97
CA ASN A 305 11.16 -21.39 6.10
C ASN A 305 11.91 -22.67 6.48
N ARG A 306 11.22 -23.80 6.57
CA ARG A 306 11.86 -25.10 6.82
C ARG A 306 12.87 -25.46 5.73
N LEU A 307 12.56 -25.17 4.47
CA LEU A 307 13.50 -25.41 3.37
C LEU A 307 14.75 -24.54 3.56
N ALA A 308 14.60 -23.26 3.92
CA ALA A 308 15.74 -22.40 4.23
C ALA A 308 16.61 -23.01 5.35
N ASP A 309 16.00 -23.54 6.41
CA ASP A 309 16.72 -24.19 7.52
C ASP A 309 17.39 -25.52 7.13
N GLU A 310 16.75 -26.31 6.27
CA GLU A 310 17.24 -27.61 5.79
C GLU A 310 18.44 -27.49 4.84
N LEU A 311 18.61 -26.35 4.16
CA LEU A 311 19.69 -26.15 3.20
C LEU A 311 21.03 -25.94 3.91
N ILE A 312 22.00 -26.78 3.54
CA ILE A 312 23.33 -26.81 4.16
C ILE A 312 24.36 -26.16 3.24
N THR A 313 25.29 -25.40 3.82
CA THR A 313 26.49 -24.89 3.14
C THR A 313 27.64 -25.89 3.22
N LEU A 314 28.50 -25.90 2.20
CA LEU A 314 29.72 -26.70 2.16
C LEU A 314 30.71 -26.21 3.21
N PRO A 315 31.29 -27.11 4.03
CA PRO A 315 32.40 -26.76 4.91
C PRO A 315 33.58 -26.20 4.13
N GLU A 316 34.35 -25.30 4.76
CA GLU A 316 35.61 -24.83 4.19
C GLU A 316 36.55 -26.03 3.97
N GLY A 317 37.12 -26.15 2.76
CA GLY A 317 37.97 -27.28 2.40
C GLY A 317 37.25 -28.63 2.17
N ALA A 318 35.92 -28.64 2.03
CA ALA A 318 35.14 -29.86 1.81
C ALA A 318 35.71 -30.76 0.69
N SER A 319 35.79 -32.06 0.95
CA SER A 319 36.22 -33.05 -0.04
C SER A 319 35.22 -33.14 -1.20
N LEU A 320 35.63 -33.73 -2.34
CA LEU A 320 34.70 -33.97 -3.46
C LEU A 320 33.50 -34.82 -3.03
N GLY A 321 33.71 -35.81 -2.14
CA GLY A 321 32.64 -36.63 -1.58
C GLY A 321 31.65 -35.82 -0.75
N ASP A 322 32.15 -34.94 0.12
CA ASP A 322 31.31 -34.06 0.96
C ASP A 322 30.51 -33.07 0.10
N LYS A 323 31.12 -32.58 -0.98
CA LYS A 323 30.45 -31.72 -1.97
C LYS A 323 29.28 -32.44 -2.63
N VAL A 324 29.53 -33.62 -3.19
CA VAL A 324 28.48 -34.44 -3.82
C VAL A 324 27.37 -34.79 -2.84
N LYS A 325 27.72 -35.17 -1.61
CA LYS A 325 26.76 -35.48 -0.55
C LYS A 325 25.88 -34.28 -0.20
N THR A 326 26.47 -33.11 0.03
CA THR A 326 25.73 -31.89 0.40
C THR A 326 24.79 -31.45 -0.72
N VAL A 327 25.27 -31.47 -1.97
CA VAL A 327 24.43 -31.15 -3.15
C VAL A 327 23.26 -32.13 -3.26
N ALA A 328 23.49 -33.43 -3.05
CA ALA A 328 22.42 -34.43 -3.06
C ALA A 328 21.39 -34.22 -1.93
N MET A 329 21.85 -33.86 -0.72
CA MET A 329 20.96 -33.55 0.41
C MET A 329 20.09 -32.32 0.14
N ASN A 330 20.68 -31.23 -0.35
CA ASN A 330 19.93 -30.02 -0.69
C ASN A 330 18.97 -30.27 -1.87
N ALA A 331 19.36 -31.07 -2.87
CA ALA A 331 18.48 -31.47 -3.96
C ALA A 331 17.26 -32.28 -3.46
N ALA A 332 17.48 -33.17 -2.49
CA ALA A 332 16.38 -33.90 -1.84
C ALA A 332 15.45 -32.94 -1.07
N ALA A 333 16.01 -31.99 -0.32
CA ALA A 333 15.22 -30.97 0.38
C ALA A 333 14.33 -30.16 -0.59
N TRP A 334 14.89 -29.71 -1.72
CA TRP A 334 14.14 -29.03 -2.78
C TRP A 334 13.02 -29.89 -3.39
N ALA A 335 13.30 -31.17 -3.66
CA ALA A 335 12.31 -32.09 -4.21
C ALA A 335 11.14 -32.32 -3.25
N THR A 336 11.45 -32.50 -1.96
CA THR A 336 10.45 -32.60 -0.88
C THR A 336 9.64 -31.32 -0.78
N ALA A 337 10.29 -30.16 -0.69
CA ALA A 337 9.59 -28.87 -0.65
C ALA A 337 8.68 -28.67 -1.86
N THR A 338 9.13 -28.99 -3.06
CA THR A 338 8.31 -28.87 -4.27
C THR A 338 7.07 -29.76 -4.22
N THR A 339 7.20 -30.98 -3.72
CA THR A 339 6.09 -31.94 -3.59
C THR A 339 5.10 -31.49 -2.51
N ASP A 340 5.60 -31.04 -1.35
CA ASP A 340 4.77 -30.49 -0.27
C ASP A 340 4.00 -29.27 -0.76
N MET A 341 4.67 -28.38 -1.50
CA MET A 341 4.05 -27.22 -2.13
C MET A 341 2.95 -27.66 -3.12
N ILE A 342 3.21 -28.62 -4.01
CA ILE A 342 2.14 -29.13 -4.91
C ILE A 342 0.94 -29.63 -4.10
N SER A 343 1.18 -30.39 -3.03
CA SER A 343 0.13 -30.89 -2.14
C SER A 343 -0.67 -29.75 -1.48
N ILE A 344 0.01 -28.75 -0.90
CA ILE A 344 -0.62 -27.55 -0.32
C ILE A 344 -1.48 -26.83 -1.37
N GLY A 345 -0.96 -26.66 -2.59
CA GLY A 345 -1.69 -26.05 -3.70
C GLY A 345 -2.97 -26.80 -4.08
N THR A 346 -2.98 -28.13 -3.99
CA THR A 346 -4.20 -28.94 -4.26
C THR A 346 -5.26 -28.82 -3.16
N GLN A 347 -4.89 -28.37 -1.96
CA GLN A 347 -5.85 -28.12 -0.87
C GLN A 347 -6.57 -26.78 -1.01
N MET A 348 -6.02 -25.86 -1.81
CA MET A 348 -6.67 -24.59 -2.11
C MET A 348 -7.87 -24.85 -3.03
N GLN A 349 -9.08 -24.74 -2.48
CA GLN A 349 -10.30 -24.93 -3.26
C GLN A 349 -10.42 -23.84 -4.31
N THR A 350 -10.83 -24.22 -5.52
CA THR A 350 -11.28 -23.24 -6.51
C THR A 350 -12.53 -22.55 -5.98
N ALA A 351 -12.45 -21.23 -5.79
CA ALA A 351 -13.62 -20.45 -5.43
C ALA A 351 -14.68 -20.49 -6.55
N GLU A 352 -15.94 -20.70 -6.18
CA GLU A 352 -17.09 -20.77 -7.09
C GLU A 352 -17.14 -19.58 -8.07
N GLY A 353 -16.82 -18.38 -7.57
CA GLY A 353 -16.86 -17.17 -8.39
C GLY A 353 -15.84 -17.15 -9.51
N LEU A 354 -14.70 -17.85 -9.38
CA LEU A 354 -13.72 -18.00 -10.49
C LEU A 354 -14.31 -18.83 -11.62
N GLU A 355 -15.03 -19.92 -11.29
CA GLU A 355 -15.72 -20.75 -12.28
C GLU A 355 -16.80 -19.94 -13.01
N VAL A 356 -17.61 -19.20 -12.25
CA VAL A 356 -18.68 -18.35 -12.78
C VAL A 356 -18.12 -17.28 -13.73
N GLU A 357 -16.97 -16.70 -13.39
CA GLU A 357 -16.30 -15.68 -14.20
C GLU A 357 -15.51 -16.26 -15.38
N ASN A 358 -15.41 -17.60 -15.50
CA ASN A 358 -14.56 -18.31 -16.47
C ASN A 358 -13.08 -17.90 -16.39
N ILE A 359 -12.58 -17.65 -15.17
CA ILE A 359 -11.18 -17.31 -14.94
C ILE A 359 -10.39 -18.63 -14.85
N PRO A 360 -9.36 -18.85 -15.68
CA PRO A 360 -8.62 -20.10 -15.71
C PRO A 360 -8.07 -20.48 -14.33
N THR A 361 -8.30 -21.73 -13.92
CA THR A 361 -7.90 -22.25 -12.62
C THR A 361 -6.66 -23.14 -12.66
N ASP A 362 -6.25 -23.52 -13.87
CA ASP A 362 -5.53 -24.76 -14.17
C ASP A 362 -4.01 -24.69 -13.95
N SER A 363 -3.48 -23.53 -13.57
CA SER A 363 -2.13 -23.46 -13.04
C SER A 363 -2.17 -23.76 -11.54
N LEU A 364 -1.24 -24.63 -11.10
CA LEU A 364 -0.68 -24.62 -9.74
C LEU A 364 -0.09 -23.22 -9.51
N ASN A 365 -0.98 -22.26 -9.26
CA ASN A 365 -0.68 -20.85 -9.34
C ASN A 365 -0.37 -20.42 -7.92
N TRP A 366 0.88 -20.63 -7.52
CA TRP A 366 1.55 -19.94 -6.41
C TRP A 366 1.55 -18.39 -6.57
N GLY A 367 0.72 -17.85 -7.46
CA GLY A 367 0.67 -16.47 -7.91
C GLY A 367 1.97 -16.01 -8.59
N ALA A 368 2.06 -14.68 -8.71
CA ALA A 368 3.32 -13.97 -8.94
C ALA A 368 4.44 -14.44 -8.02
N PHE A 369 4.11 -14.78 -6.77
CA PHE A 369 5.09 -15.14 -5.76
C PHE A 369 5.84 -16.44 -6.09
N GLY A 370 5.17 -17.50 -6.55
CA GLY A 370 5.86 -18.71 -6.96
C GLY A 370 6.61 -18.59 -8.28
N GLY A 371 6.11 -17.79 -9.22
CA GLY A 371 6.84 -17.45 -10.46
C GLY A 371 8.10 -16.64 -10.16
N LEU A 372 7.99 -15.65 -9.28
CA LEU A 372 9.08 -14.83 -8.78
C LEU A 372 10.08 -15.66 -7.99
N LEU A 373 9.62 -16.47 -7.02
CA LEU A 373 10.48 -17.38 -6.26
C LEU A 373 11.20 -18.34 -7.20
N ARG A 374 10.52 -18.94 -8.18
CA ARG A 374 11.17 -19.82 -9.15
C ARG A 374 12.25 -19.09 -9.96
N ALA A 375 11.95 -17.90 -10.47
CA ALA A 375 12.92 -17.09 -11.21
C ALA A 375 14.12 -16.70 -10.33
N VAL A 376 13.85 -16.25 -9.10
CA VAL A 376 14.89 -15.84 -8.13
C VAL A 376 15.76 -17.03 -7.71
N VAL A 377 15.15 -18.17 -7.38
CA VAL A 377 15.83 -19.38 -6.89
C VAL A 377 16.62 -20.09 -7.98
N PHE A 378 15.97 -20.35 -9.12
CA PHE A 378 16.53 -21.24 -10.14
C PHE A 378 17.22 -20.50 -11.27
N GLU A 379 16.75 -19.32 -11.65
CA GLU A 379 17.32 -18.56 -12.77
C GLU A 379 18.40 -17.56 -12.29
N LYS A 380 18.14 -16.88 -11.17
CA LYS A 380 19.05 -15.89 -10.58
C LYS A 380 20.09 -16.52 -9.65
N PHE A 381 19.66 -17.26 -8.63
CA PHE A 381 20.59 -17.84 -7.65
C PHE A 381 21.24 -19.13 -8.09
N LYS A 382 20.77 -19.80 -9.15
CA LYS A 382 21.44 -20.99 -9.73
C LYS A 382 21.96 -21.92 -8.63
N ILE A 383 21.11 -22.30 -7.67
CA ILE A 383 21.49 -22.98 -6.41
C ILE A 383 22.23 -24.33 -6.65
N ILE A 384 22.25 -24.81 -7.90
CA ILE A 384 22.89 -26.06 -8.34
C ILE A 384 24.27 -25.81 -9.00
N GLU A 385 24.67 -24.56 -9.29
CA GLU A 385 25.96 -24.23 -9.91
C GLU A 385 27.10 -24.15 -8.86
N GLY A 386 28.22 -24.84 -9.17
CA GLY A 386 29.18 -25.27 -8.14
C GLY A 386 30.20 -24.25 -7.63
N SER A 387 30.47 -23.14 -8.32
CA SER A 387 31.49 -22.17 -7.88
C SER A 387 30.99 -21.17 -6.82
N GLU A 388 29.68 -20.94 -6.75
CA GLU A 388 29.05 -19.99 -5.82
C GLU A 388 28.03 -20.64 -4.88
N TYR A 389 28.07 -21.98 -4.76
CA TYR A 389 27.05 -22.77 -4.08
C TYR A 389 26.68 -22.26 -2.68
N ASN A 390 27.66 -22.03 -1.81
CA ASN A 390 27.41 -21.53 -0.44
C ASN A 390 26.75 -20.17 -0.46
N ASN A 391 27.24 -19.26 -1.30
CA ASN A 391 26.65 -17.93 -1.43
C ASN A 391 25.19 -18.03 -1.90
N ASN A 392 24.88 -18.94 -2.82
CA ASN A 392 23.53 -19.11 -3.34
C ASN A 392 22.56 -19.69 -2.28
N VAL A 393 23.04 -20.60 -1.43
CA VAL A 393 22.29 -21.09 -0.27
C VAL A 393 22.02 -19.95 0.73
N GLU A 394 23.04 -19.16 1.07
CA GLU A 394 22.89 -18.05 2.02
C GLU A 394 22.00 -16.91 1.46
N LYS A 395 22.10 -16.60 0.17
CA LYS A 395 21.20 -15.66 -0.52
C LYS A 395 19.74 -16.10 -0.41
N PHE A 396 19.47 -17.38 -0.63
CA PHE A 396 18.12 -17.92 -0.49
C PHE A 396 17.61 -17.84 0.94
N LYS A 397 18.42 -18.25 1.93
CA LYS A 397 18.07 -18.16 3.35
C LYS A 397 17.74 -16.73 3.75
N LEU A 398 18.59 -15.78 3.37
CA LEU A 398 18.37 -14.36 3.61
C LEU A 398 17.05 -13.92 2.99
N LEU A 399 16.81 -14.20 1.71
CA LEU A 399 15.58 -13.82 1.02
C LEU A 399 14.32 -14.37 1.72
N ILE A 400 14.31 -15.64 2.11
CA ILE A 400 13.15 -16.24 2.80
C ILE A 400 12.90 -15.59 4.15
N ARG A 401 13.96 -15.26 4.90
CA ARG A 401 13.84 -14.50 6.15
C ARG A 401 13.23 -13.12 5.90
N GLU A 402 13.79 -12.34 4.99
CA GLU A 402 13.33 -10.97 4.71
C GLU A 402 11.90 -10.95 4.17
N VAL A 403 11.51 -11.92 3.33
CA VAL A 403 10.12 -12.08 2.86
C VAL A 403 9.18 -12.41 4.01
N THR A 404 9.56 -13.33 4.90
CA THR A 404 8.76 -13.72 6.06
C THR A 404 8.59 -12.54 7.02
N GLU A 405 9.66 -11.80 7.32
CA GLU A 405 9.61 -10.60 8.15
C GLU A 405 8.76 -9.49 7.52
N GLY A 406 8.89 -9.28 6.20
CA GLY A 406 8.07 -8.32 5.46
C GLY A 406 6.58 -8.67 5.51
N ALA A 407 6.22 -9.94 5.36
CA ALA A 407 4.84 -10.40 5.49
C ALA A 407 4.33 -10.24 6.93
N GLN A 408 5.14 -10.59 7.92
CA GLN A 408 4.81 -10.42 9.34
C GLN A 408 4.58 -8.94 9.70
N SER A 409 5.32 -8.03 9.06
CA SER A 409 5.26 -6.59 9.33
C SER A 409 3.91 -5.95 8.94
N ILE A 410 3.12 -6.63 8.10
CA ILE A 410 1.80 -6.17 7.64
C ILE A 410 0.66 -7.04 8.18
N THR A 411 0.88 -7.82 9.24
CA THR A 411 -0.21 -8.49 9.98
C THR A 411 -0.96 -7.49 10.87
N LYS A 412 -2.20 -7.82 11.23
CA LYS A 412 -3.03 -7.06 12.20
C LYS A 412 -2.27 -6.82 13.49
N ASN A 413 -1.66 -7.87 14.04
CA ASN A 413 -1.00 -7.81 15.34
C ASN A 413 0.20 -6.86 15.31
N THR A 414 1.05 -6.95 14.27
CA THR A 414 2.23 -6.09 14.16
C THR A 414 1.83 -4.63 13.95
N THR A 415 0.87 -4.37 13.05
CA THR A 415 0.42 -3.01 12.75
C THR A 415 -0.32 -2.37 13.93
N ILE A 416 -1.18 -3.10 14.65
CA ILE A 416 -1.80 -2.61 15.89
C ILE A 416 -0.73 -2.34 16.96
N SER A 417 0.28 -3.21 17.09
CA SER A 417 1.39 -2.97 18.03
C SER A 417 2.13 -1.68 17.70
N TRP A 418 2.35 -1.40 16.41
CA TRP A 418 2.95 -0.14 15.97
C TRP A 418 2.09 1.07 16.37
N GLN A 419 0.78 1.01 16.16
CA GLN A 419 -0.15 2.10 16.52
C GLN A 419 -0.15 2.38 18.03
N ARG A 420 0.08 1.37 18.87
CA ARG A 420 0.14 1.51 20.34
C ARG A 420 1.36 2.29 20.83
N THR A 421 2.47 2.24 20.09
CA THR A 421 3.76 2.80 20.53
C THR A 421 4.17 4.07 19.79
N HIS A 422 3.56 4.37 18.64
CA HIS A 422 3.93 5.53 17.82
C HIS A 422 2.81 6.57 17.78
N THR A 423 3.21 7.82 17.65
CA THR A 423 2.32 8.96 17.45
C THR A 423 2.50 9.58 16.07
N LEU A 424 1.38 9.82 15.40
CA LEU A 424 1.31 10.54 14.14
C LEU A 424 1.30 12.06 14.37
N PRO A 425 2.10 12.83 13.61
CA PRO A 425 2.11 14.29 13.70
C PRO A 425 0.76 14.91 13.32
N THR A 426 0.32 15.89 14.11
CA THR A 426 -1.00 16.54 13.96
C THR A 426 -0.99 17.74 13.03
N ASN A 427 0.19 18.26 12.65
CA ASN A 427 0.36 19.40 11.76
C ASN A 427 0.31 19.03 10.26
N ILE A 428 0.04 17.77 9.94
CA ILE A 428 -0.11 17.27 8.57
C ILE A 428 -1.48 16.58 8.40
N SER A 429 -1.84 16.17 7.18
CA SER A 429 -3.09 15.44 6.93
C SER A 429 -2.88 14.07 6.33
N TYR A 430 -3.83 13.17 6.59
CA TYR A 430 -3.76 11.77 6.21
C TYR A 430 -4.87 11.44 5.21
N PHE A 431 -4.49 11.05 4.01
CA PHE A 431 -5.41 10.82 2.90
C PHE A 431 -5.48 9.33 2.56
N VAL A 432 -6.63 8.86 2.07
CA VAL A 432 -6.81 7.47 1.64
C VAL A 432 -7.46 7.38 0.27
N LEU A 433 -6.86 6.57 -0.59
CA LEU A 433 -7.47 6.00 -1.78
C LEU A 433 -7.59 4.48 -1.59
N GLN A 434 -8.83 3.99 -1.60
CA GLN A 434 -9.12 2.56 -1.45
C GLN A 434 -9.45 1.95 -2.80
N GLY A 435 -8.75 0.88 -3.18
CA GLY A 435 -9.15 0.05 -4.33
C GLY A 435 -10.30 -0.89 -3.99
N THR A 436 -11.04 -1.34 -4.98
CA THR A 436 -11.87 -2.53 -4.84
C THR A 436 -12.08 -3.19 -6.19
N MET A 437 -12.09 -4.52 -6.19
CA MET A 437 -12.57 -5.29 -7.33
C MET A 437 -14.11 -5.29 -7.35
N GLY A 438 -14.71 -5.82 -8.42
CA GLY A 438 -16.16 -6.03 -8.50
C GLY A 438 -16.67 -7.05 -7.48
N ASP A 439 -17.97 -7.02 -7.22
CA ASP A 439 -18.68 -7.90 -6.28
C ASP A 439 -18.34 -9.39 -6.47
N PRO A 440 -18.48 -10.24 -5.44
CA PRO A 440 -18.24 -11.67 -5.60
C PRO A 440 -19.29 -12.26 -6.56
N SER A 441 -18.81 -13.01 -7.56
CA SER A 441 -19.69 -13.74 -8.48
C SER A 441 -20.14 -15.05 -7.84
N THR A 442 -21.40 -15.43 -8.06
CA THR A 442 -21.99 -16.68 -7.56
C THR A 442 -22.84 -17.33 -8.65
N LYS A 443 -23.15 -18.62 -8.53
CA LYS A 443 -24.06 -19.31 -9.46
C LYS A 443 -25.46 -18.68 -9.46
N ALA A 444 -25.87 -18.07 -8.34
CA ALA A 444 -27.16 -17.41 -8.22
C ALA A 444 -27.20 -16.04 -8.93
N THR A 445 -26.13 -15.25 -8.81
CA THR A 445 -26.07 -13.88 -9.33
C THR A 445 -25.40 -13.79 -10.71
N GLY A 446 -24.68 -14.83 -11.12
CA GLY A 446 -23.83 -14.81 -12.30
C GLY A 446 -22.56 -13.97 -12.09
N PRO A 447 -21.83 -13.68 -13.17
CA PRO A 447 -20.63 -12.84 -13.12
C PRO A 447 -20.97 -11.40 -12.75
N SER A 448 -20.22 -10.81 -11.81
CA SER A 448 -20.34 -9.39 -11.46
C SER A 448 -20.16 -8.51 -12.71
N PHE A 449 -21.03 -7.50 -12.81
CA PHE A 449 -20.94 -6.48 -13.85
C PHE A 449 -19.62 -5.71 -13.76
N LEU A 450 -19.21 -5.34 -12.55
CA LEU A 450 -18.02 -4.55 -12.31
C LEU A 450 -16.73 -5.35 -12.51
N SER A 451 -16.74 -6.66 -12.23
CA SER A 451 -15.53 -7.50 -12.41
C SER A 451 -15.11 -7.62 -13.88
N LYS A 452 -16.02 -7.31 -14.82
CA LYS A 452 -15.78 -7.31 -16.28
C LYS A 452 -15.51 -5.92 -16.87
N SER A 453 -15.35 -4.89 -16.05
CA SER A 453 -15.09 -3.53 -16.52
C SER A 453 -13.76 -3.47 -17.29
N SER A 454 -13.83 -3.28 -18.61
CA SER A 454 -12.65 -3.20 -19.48
C SER A 454 -11.86 -1.90 -19.35
N VAL A 455 -12.40 -0.89 -18.66
CA VAL A 455 -11.68 0.35 -18.34
C VAL A 455 -10.93 0.24 -17.01
N SER A 456 -11.35 -0.68 -16.15
CA SER A 456 -10.76 -0.91 -14.83
C SER A 456 -9.76 -2.08 -14.84
N PHE A 457 -10.13 -3.18 -15.49
CA PHE A 457 -9.47 -4.46 -15.37
C PHE A 457 -9.05 -5.01 -16.72
N ASN A 458 -7.85 -5.59 -16.77
CA ASN A 458 -7.48 -6.48 -17.87
C ASN A 458 -7.80 -7.92 -17.47
N THR A 459 -9.01 -8.38 -17.74
CA THR A 459 -9.48 -9.71 -17.32
C THR A 459 -8.74 -10.88 -17.97
N LYS A 460 -7.91 -10.62 -18.98
CA LYS A 460 -7.05 -11.60 -19.65
C LYS A 460 -5.65 -11.67 -19.05
N ALA A 461 -5.27 -10.71 -18.22
CA ALA A 461 -3.96 -10.66 -17.59
C ALA A 461 -3.81 -11.75 -16.52
N ILE A 462 -2.56 -12.24 -16.38
CA ILE A 462 -2.19 -13.13 -15.27
C ILE A 462 -2.40 -12.42 -13.93
N ASP A 463 -2.04 -11.13 -13.87
CA ASP A 463 -2.25 -10.26 -12.71
C ASP A 463 -3.70 -10.31 -12.23
N TYR A 464 -4.64 -9.99 -13.13
CA TYR A 464 -6.06 -10.00 -12.79
C TYR A 464 -6.52 -11.38 -12.30
N SER A 465 -6.13 -12.45 -12.99
CA SER A 465 -6.53 -13.81 -12.58
C SER A 465 -5.99 -14.18 -11.19
N SER A 466 -4.73 -13.81 -10.90
CA SER A 466 -4.10 -14.03 -9.60
C SER A 466 -4.78 -13.21 -8.50
N LEU A 467 -5.01 -11.92 -8.74
CA LEU A 467 -5.63 -11.02 -7.78
C LEU A 467 -7.11 -11.38 -7.57
N ARG A 468 -7.83 -11.79 -8.62
CA ARG A 468 -9.22 -12.22 -8.47
C ARG A 468 -9.36 -13.50 -7.66
N ARG A 469 -8.38 -14.41 -7.70
CA ARG A 469 -8.32 -15.55 -6.78
C ARG A 469 -8.10 -15.08 -5.33
N SER A 470 -7.09 -14.24 -5.10
CA SER A 470 -6.82 -13.66 -3.78
C SER A 470 -8.02 -12.88 -3.23
N TYR A 471 -8.80 -12.21 -4.08
CA TYR A 471 -10.07 -11.58 -3.72
C TYR A 471 -11.08 -12.59 -3.15
N TYR A 472 -11.23 -13.76 -3.77
CA TYR A 472 -12.16 -14.78 -3.27
C TYR A 472 -11.65 -15.47 -2.01
N ASP A 473 -10.33 -15.68 -1.88
CA ASP A 473 -9.74 -16.18 -0.64
C ASP A 473 -9.99 -15.18 0.50
N TYR A 474 -9.75 -13.90 0.24
CA TYR A 474 -10.04 -12.80 1.16
C TYR A 474 -11.54 -12.77 1.53
N TYR A 475 -12.43 -12.87 0.55
CA TYR A 475 -13.87 -12.86 0.76
C TYR A 475 -14.34 -14.08 1.55
N ALA A 476 -13.80 -15.27 1.28
CA ALA A 476 -14.14 -16.48 2.04
C ALA A 476 -13.78 -16.32 3.53
N ASP A 477 -12.62 -15.72 3.80
CA ASP A 477 -12.10 -15.55 5.16
C ASP A 477 -12.78 -14.41 5.93
N THR A 478 -13.12 -13.30 5.27
CA THR A 478 -13.58 -12.09 5.95
C THR A 478 -15.05 -11.76 5.70
N GLN A 479 -15.67 -12.36 4.67
CA GLN A 479 -16.97 -11.97 4.11
C GLN A 479 -17.01 -10.53 3.57
N SER A 480 -15.85 -9.89 3.39
CA SER A 480 -15.75 -8.52 2.88
C SER A 480 -15.82 -8.48 1.36
N LYS A 481 -16.95 -7.99 0.82
CA LYS A 481 -17.14 -7.82 -0.64
C LYS A 481 -16.27 -6.68 -1.19
N MET A 482 -15.98 -5.69 -0.36
CA MET A 482 -15.15 -4.54 -0.66
C MET A 482 -13.69 -4.87 -0.34
N ASN A 483 -12.98 -5.47 -1.29
CA ASN A 483 -11.55 -5.67 -1.18
C ASN A 483 -10.88 -5.55 -2.55
N ASP A 484 -9.62 -5.14 -2.57
CA ASP A 484 -8.83 -4.98 -3.79
C ASP A 484 -8.02 -6.23 -4.15
N SER A 485 -8.34 -7.37 -3.52
CA SER A 485 -7.61 -8.65 -3.44
C SER A 485 -6.58 -8.79 -2.33
N GLN A 486 -6.12 -7.71 -1.70
CA GLN A 486 -5.09 -7.78 -0.64
C GLN A 486 -5.52 -7.10 0.65
N VAL A 487 -6.32 -6.05 0.55
CA VAL A 487 -6.85 -5.27 1.66
C VAL A 487 -8.28 -4.81 1.40
N SER A 488 -8.97 -4.48 2.48
CA SER A 488 -10.34 -3.99 2.54
C SER A 488 -10.39 -2.66 3.31
N PRO A 489 -11.51 -1.91 3.24
CA PRO A 489 -11.67 -0.65 3.97
C PRO A 489 -11.39 -0.72 5.48
N ASP A 490 -11.69 -1.85 6.14
CA ASP A 490 -11.38 -2.01 7.57
C ASP A 490 -9.88 -2.00 7.89
N ARG A 491 -9.04 -2.21 6.87
CA ARG A 491 -7.59 -2.27 6.99
C ARG A 491 -6.85 -1.05 6.48
N THR A 492 -7.50 -0.19 5.69
CA THR A 492 -6.83 0.89 4.96
C THR A 492 -7.19 2.29 5.43
N LEU A 493 -8.37 2.46 6.05
CA LEU A 493 -8.88 3.76 6.49
C LEU A 493 -8.26 4.18 7.83
N PHE A 494 -7.86 5.45 7.96
CA PHE A 494 -7.42 5.98 9.24
C PHE A 494 -8.58 6.18 10.20
N TRP A 495 -8.46 5.64 11.41
CA TRP A 495 -9.44 5.82 12.48
C TRP A 495 -8.80 6.55 13.66
N PRO A 496 -8.78 7.90 13.68
CA PRO A 496 -8.16 8.68 14.75
C PRO A 496 -8.68 8.30 16.15
N ALA A 497 -10.00 8.08 16.27
CA ALA A 497 -10.62 7.65 17.52
C ALA A 497 -10.09 6.29 17.99
N TYR A 498 -9.96 5.32 17.08
CA TYR A 498 -9.42 3.99 17.42
C TYR A 498 -7.92 4.05 17.73
N HIS A 499 -7.15 4.83 16.98
CA HIS A 499 -5.73 5.05 17.29
C HIS A 499 -5.55 5.66 18.69
N LYS A 500 -6.39 6.63 19.08
CA LYS A 500 -6.37 7.21 20.42
C LYS A 500 -6.75 6.22 21.53
N ILE A 501 -7.62 5.24 21.24
CA ILE A 501 -7.91 4.14 22.17
C ILE A 501 -6.67 3.24 22.33
N LEU A 502 -6.00 2.91 21.23
CA LEU A 502 -4.80 2.08 21.24
C LEU A 502 -3.61 2.79 21.89
N ASN A 503 -3.47 4.09 21.66
CA ASN A 503 -2.40 4.94 22.17
C ASN A 503 -2.99 6.26 22.70
N PRO A 504 -3.23 6.38 24.01
CA PRO A 504 -3.76 7.61 24.61
C PRO A 504 -2.87 8.86 24.44
N ALA A 505 -1.59 8.70 24.06
CA ALA A 505 -0.71 9.83 23.74
C ALA A 505 -0.96 10.40 22.34
N GLN A 506 -1.69 9.68 21.48
CA GLN A 506 -2.07 10.18 20.16
C GLN A 506 -3.09 11.32 20.30
N ALA A 507 -2.67 12.51 19.90
CA ALA A 507 -3.57 13.64 19.72
C ALA A 507 -4.45 13.44 18.46
N ASP A 508 -5.59 14.12 18.42
CA ASP A 508 -6.48 14.04 17.25
C ASP A 508 -5.74 14.57 16.00
N TYR A 509 -5.91 13.89 14.88
CA TYR A 509 -5.28 14.24 13.61
C TYR A 509 -6.29 14.22 12.46
N ARG A 510 -6.02 15.01 11.42
CA ARG A 510 -6.92 15.16 10.27
C ARG A 510 -6.77 14.01 9.31
N THR A 511 -7.88 13.35 8.99
CA THR A 511 -7.93 12.33 7.94
C THR A 511 -9.05 12.57 6.93
N GLN A 512 -8.85 12.13 5.70
CA GLN A 512 -9.82 12.16 4.62
C GLN A 512 -9.72 10.90 3.76
N ILE A 513 -10.86 10.29 3.45
CA ILE A 513 -10.96 9.39 2.29
C ILE A 513 -11.22 10.24 1.05
N LEU A 514 -10.36 10.12 0.05
CA LEU A 514 -10.49 10.84 -1.22
C LEU A 514 -11.46 10.11 -2.16
N ALA A 515 -11.30 8.80 -2.30
CA ALA A 515 -12.16 7.98 -3.13
C ALA A 515 -12.06 6.50 -2.79
N VAL A 516 -13.10 5.78 -3.19
CA VAL A 516 -13.00 4.36 -3.52
C VAL A 516 -12.88 4.26 -5.05
N ILE A 517 -11.89 3.53 -5.54
CA ILE A 517 -11.61 3.37 -6.97
C ILE A 517 -11.82 1.92 -7.42
N GLY A 518 -12.44 1.75 -8.58
CA GLY A 518 -12.78 0.45 -9.16
C GLY A 518 -11.60 -0.15 -9.90
N VAL A 519 -10.69 -0.79 -9.17
CA VAL A 519 -9.46 -1.41 -9.68
C VAL A 519 -8.92 -2.41 -8.65
N ASP A 520 -8.11 -3.37 -9.11
CA ASP A 520 -7.40 -4.31 -8.26
C ASP A 520 -6.16 -3.70 -7.62
N HIS A 521 -5.58 -4.40 -6.63
CA HIS A 521 -4.48 -3.87 -5.81
C HIS A 521 -3.31 -3.37 -6.66
N TRP A 522 -2.91 -4.11 -7.70
CA TRP A 522 -1.77 -3.75 -8.53
C TRP A 522 -2.11 -2.68 -9.55
N GLY A 523 -3.29 -2.74 -10.16
CA GLY A 523 -3.74 -1.78 -11.17
C GLY A 523 -3.82 -0.34 -10.67
N MET A 524 -3.96 -0.13 -9.34
CA MET A 524 -3.88 1.20 -8.71
C MET A 524 -2.56 1.93 -9.01
N SER A 525 -1.46 1.18 -9.08
CA SER A 525 -0.10 1.73 -9.12
C SER A 525 0.65 1.32 -10.38
N PHE A 526 0.54 0.06 -10.79
CA PHE A 526 1.35 -0.50 -11.86
C PHE A 526 0.53 -0.65 -13.15
N PRO A 527 1.11 -0.36 -14.32
CA PRO A 527 0.52 -0.81 -15.58
C PRO A 527 0.54 -2.33 -15.70
N VAL A 528 1.59 -2.98 -15.21
CA VAL A 528 1.79 -4.43 -15.25
C VAL A 528 2.68 -4.83 -14.07
N ALA A 529 2.27 -5.82 -13.27
CA ALA A 529 3.12 -6.40 -12.25
C ALA A 529 3.83 -7.66 -12.76
N LEU A 530 3.10 -8.54 -13.44
CA LEU A 530 3.63 -9.67 -14.19
C LEU A 530 3.35 -9.50 -15.68
N GLU A 531 4.37 -9.66 -16.53
CA GLU A 531 4.18 -9.58 -17.98
C GLU A 531 3.06 -10.54 -18.41
N SER A 532 1.96 -9.95 -18.92
CA SER A 532 0.80 -10.70 -19.37
C SER A 532 1.17 -11.48 -20.63
N ARG A 533 0.55 -12.66 -20.85
CA ARG A 533 0.83 -13.49 -22.05
C ARG A 533 0.62 -12.74 -23.36
N ASN A 534 -0.23 -11.72 -23.36
CA ASN A 534 -0.55 -10.86 -24.49
C ASN A 534 0.13 -9.47 -24.44
N LYS A 535 0.97 -9.20 -23.43
CA LYS A 535 1.62 -7.89 -23.17
C LYS A 535 0.66 -6.71 -23.01
N GLU A 536 -0.62 -7.00 -22.77
CA GLU A 536 -1.61 -5.96 -22.48
C GLU A 536 -1.43 -5.46 -21.04
N MET A 537 -1.52 -4.14 -20.87
CA MET A 537 -1.41 -3.46 -19.58
C MET A 537 -2.77 -3.32 -18.89
N SER A 538 -2.77 -3.07 -17.59
CA SER A 538 -3.95 -2.61 -16.85
C SER A 538 -4.48 -1.31 -17.49
N PRO A 539 -5.76 -1.25 -17.85
CA PRO A 539 -6.37 -0.09 -18.52
C PRO A 539 -6.64 1.08 -17.58
N TYR A 540 -6.52 0.89 -16.27
CA TYR A 540 -6.87 1.91 -15.28
C TYR A 540 -6.04 3.21 -15.47
N PRO A 541 -6.66 4.41 -15.50
CA PRO A 541 -6.00 5.63 -15.92
C PRO A 541 -5.18 6.30 -14.79
N ARG A 542 -4.03 5.70 -14.47
CA ARG A 542 -3.13 6.14 -13.38
C ARG A 542 -2.65 7.59 -13.52
N THR A 543 -2.40 8.08 -14.74
CA THR A 543 -2.02 9.48 -14.97
C THR A 543 -3.13 10.45 -14.55
N ILE A 544 -4.40 10.13 -14.86
CA ILE A 544 -5.54 10.93 -14.42
C ILE A 544 -5.68 10.85 -12.89
N LEU A 545 -5.54 9.66 -12.30
CA LEU A 545 -5.57 9.51 -10.85
C LEU A 545 -4.51 10.39 -10.16
N LEU A 546 -3.26 10.32 -10.61
CA LEU A 546 -2.15 11.08 -10.03
C LEU A 546 -2.33 12.59 -10.21
N HIS A 547 -2.84 13.01 -11.37
CA HIS A 547 -3.17 14.42 -11.60
C HIS A 547 -4.29 14.88 -10.66
N SER A 548 -5.32 14.06 -10.47
CA SER A 548 -6.45 14.34 -9.58
C SER A 548 -5.99 14.47 -8.12
N VAL A 549 -5.09 13.58 -7.68
CA VAL A 549 -4.43 13.67 -6.37
C VAL A 549 -3.69 14.99 -6.23
N GLY A 550 -2.83 15.35 -7.20
CA GLY A 550 -2.09 16.59 -7.12
C GLY A 550 -2.99 17.83 -7.06
N ALA A 551 -4.01 17.89 -7.92
CA ALA A 551 -5.00 18.97 -7.95
C ALA A 551 -5.75 19.12 -6.63
N PHE A 552 -6.22 17.99 -6.05
CA PHE A 552 -6.90 18.00 -4.77
C PHE A 552 -5.99 18.45 -3.62
N LEU A 553 -4.78 17.90 -3.53
CA LEU A 553 -3.82 18.25 -2.48
C LEU A 553 -3.42 19.74 -2.52
N ALA A 554 -3.25 20.31 -3.71
CA ALA A 554 -2.97 21.74 -3.87
C ALA A 554 -4.14 22.62 -3.44
N ARG A 555 -5.37 22.19 -3.74
CA ARG A 555 -6.60 22.88 -3.34
C ARG A 555 -6.78 22.86 -1.82
N ASP A 556 -6.62 21.70 -1.21
CA ASP A 556 -6.76 21.55 0.24
C ASP A 556 -5.74 22.45 0.99
N LEU A 557 -4.54 22.69 0.44
CA LEU A 557 -3.58 23.66 0.99
C LEU A 557 -4.06 25.12 0.92
N LEU A 558 -4.72 25.52 -0.19
CA LEU A 558 -5.31 26.85 -0.33
C LEU A 558 -6.39 27.08 0.73
N GLU A 559 -7.25 26.08 0.91
CA GLU A 559 -8.36 26.14 1.86
C GLU A 559 -7.85 26.22 3.30
N ARG A 560 -6.80 25.46 3.67
CA ARG A 560 -6.16 25.58 5.00
C ARG A 560 -5.60 26.98 5.26
N SER A 561 -4.86 27.50 4.28
CA SER A 561 -4.22 28.83 4.38
C SER A 561 -5.26 29.95 4.55
N ALA A 562 -6.41 29.85 3.87
CA ALA A 562 -7.49 30.81 3.99
C ALA A 562 -8.17 30.80 5.37
N HIS A 563 -8.18 29.66 6.06
CA HIS A 563 -8.80 29.52 7.38
C HIS A 563 -7.83 29.70 8.56
N GLY A 564 -6.56 30.07 8.30
CA GLY A 564 -5.54 30.23 9.33
C GLY A 564 -5.25 28.93 10.10
N ARG A 565 -5.44 27.78 9.45
CA ARG A 565 -5.27 26.44 10.03
C ARG A 565 -3.91 25.84 9.71
#